data_AF-A0A380P9R1-F1
#
_entry.id   AF-A0A380P9R1-F1
#
_cell.length_a   1.000
_cell.length_b   1.000
_cell.length_c   1.000
_cell.angle_alpha   90.00
_cell.angle_beta   90.00
_cell.angle_gamma   90.00
#
_symmetry.space_group_name_H-M   'P 1'
#
loop_
_entity.id
_entity.type
_entity.pdbx_description
1 polymer ?
#
loop_
_entity_poly.entity_id
_entity_poly.type
_entity_poly.pdbx_seq_one_letter_code
_entity_poly.pdbx_strand_id
1 'polypeptide(L)'
;MNQDGFIEVETPMLQNSAGGASARPFITHHNALDIDMYLRIALELHLKRLIVGGMERVYEIGRVFRNEGMDQSTILNLLLWRHMQLTGILMML
;
A
#
# COMPACT_ATOMS: atom_id res chain seq x y z
N MET A 1 -2.67 -15.02 10.46
CA MET A 1 -1.87 -13.77 10.62
C MET A 1 -1.54 -13.49 12.09
N ASN A 2 -2.50 -13.08 12.94
CA ASN A 2 -2.20 -12.81 14.36
C ASN A 2 -1.74 -14.05 15.15
N GLN A 3 -2.18 -15.24 14.75
CA GLN A 3 -1.76 -16.50 15.38
C GLN A 3 -0.40 -17.01 14.87
N ASP A 4 0.14 -16.41 13.80
CA ASP A 4 1.40 -16.82 13.15
C ASP A 4 2.58 -15.91 13.54
N GLY A 5 2.38 -15.02 14.53
CA GLY A 5 3.38 -14.08 15.01
C GLY A 5 3.61 -12.87 14.11
N PHE A 6 2.65 -12.53 13.24
CA PHE A 6 2.70 -11.27 12.48
C PHE A 6 2.11 -10.11 13.29
N ILE A 7 2.73 -8.95 13.15
CA ILE A 7 2.28 -7.70 13.76
C ILE A 7 1.51 -6.89 12.72
N GLU A 8 0.28 -6.51 13.04
CA GLU A 8 -0.49 -5.56 12.25
C GLU A 8 0.09 -4.16 12.42
N VAL A 9 0.33 -3.47 11.32
CA VAL A 9 0.85 -2.10 11.31
C VAL A 9 -0.02 -1.21 10.44
N GLU A 10 -0.02 0.08 10.73
CA GLU A 10 -0.62 1.10 9.88
C GLU A 10 0.47 2.03 9.35
N THR A 11 0.58 2.15 8.03
CA THR A 11 1.56 3.02 7.38
C THR A 11 0.90 4.26 6.77
N PRO A 12 1.65 5.36 6.54
CA PRO A 12 1.08 6.61 6.04
C PRO A 12 0.37 6.45 4.68
N MET A 13 -0.85 6.98 4.58
CA MET A 13 -1.60 7.06 3.32
C MET A 13 -1.19 8.23 2.43
N LEU A 14 -0.73 9.34 3.03
CA LEU A 14 -0.22 10.52 2.33
C LEU A 14 1.31 10.50 2.34
N GLN A 15 1.92 10.73 1.17
CA GLN A 15 3.36 10.62 0.97
C GLN A 15 3.86 11.80 0.16
N ASN A 16 5.11 12.23 0.42
CA ASN A 16 5.77 13.28 -0.36
C ASN A 16 6.18 12.80 -1.77
N SER A 17 6.17 11.49 -2.01
CA SER A 17 6.42 10.88 -3.32
C SER A 17 5.63 9.58 -3.42
N ALA A 18 4.99 9.34 -4.56
CA ALA A 18 4.37 8.05 -4.84
C ALA A 18 5.44 7.02 -5.26
N GLY A 19 5.40 5.82 -4.68
CA GLY A 19 6.32 4.74 -5.02
C GLY A 19 5.77 3.36 -4.64
N GLY A 20 6.48 2.30 -5.04
CA GLY A 20 6.12 0.92 -4.72
C GLY A 20 5.13 0.25 -5.70
N ALA A 21 4.70 0.94 -6.76
CA ALA A 21 3.99 0.36 -7.89
C ALA A 21 4.13 1.25 -9.14
N SER A 22 3.90 0.68 -10.32
CA SER A 22 3.76 1.45 -11.57
C SER A 22 2.30 1.86 -11.75
N ALA A 23 1.88 2.95 -11.10
CA ALA A 23 0.53 3.47 -11.20
C ALA A 23 0.49 4.99 -11.10
N ARG A 24 -0.49 5.64 -11.76
CA ARG A 24 -0.69 7.09 -11.61
C ARG A 24 -1.32 7.38 -10.23
N PRO A 25 -0.71 8.22 -9.38
CA PRO A 25 -1.27 8.54 -8.06
C PRO A 25 -2.39 9.58 -8.14
N PHE A 26 -3.21 9.63 -7.08
CA PHE A 26 -3.99 10.84 -6.78
C PHE A 26 -3.09 11.87 -6.10
N ILE A 27 -3.25 13.14 -6.46
CA ILE A 27 -2.50 14.26 -5.93
C ILE A 27 -3.45 15.13 -5.12
N THR A 28 -3.02 15.57 -3.95
CA THR A 28 -3.73 16.53 -3.09
C THR A 28 -2.77 17.59 -2.59
N HIS A 29 -3.29 18.71 -2.11
CA HIS A 29 -2.49 19.82 -1.61
C HIS A 29 -2.59 19.93 -0.08
N HIS A 30 -1.45 20.02 0.59
CA HIS A 30 -1.37 20.16 2.05
C HIS A 30 -1.26 21.63 2.45
N ASN A 31 -2.41 22.28 2.70
CA ASN A 31 -2.52 23.74 2.92
C ASN A 31 -1.53 24.33 3.94
N ALA A 32 -1.30 23.65 5.08
CA ALA A 32 -0.44 24.21 6.13
C ALA A 32 1.06 24.13 5.83
N LEU A 33 1.45 23.24 4.90
CA LEU A 33 2.84 23.07 4.48
C LEU A 33 3.08 23.67 3.09
N ASP A 34 2.01 24.06 2.38
CA ASP A 34 2.03 24.58 1.02
C ASP A 34 2.81 23.65 0.05
N ILE A 35 2.55 22.34 0.16
CA ILE A 35 3.17 21.32 -0.69
C ILE A 35 2.13 20.37 -1.26
N ASP A 36 2.45 19.80 -2.41
CA ASP A 36 1.68 18.69 -2.96
C ASP A 36 2.07 17.37 -2.29
N MET A 37 1.06 16.55 -2.06
CA MET A 37 1.19 15.21 -1.48
C MET A 37 0.44 14.20 -2.34
N TYR A 38 0.86 12.95 -2.25
CA TYR A 38 0.35 11.85 -3.04
C TYR A 38 -0.35 10.83 -2.15
N LEU A 39 -1.52 10.36 -2.56
CA LEU A 39 -2.12 9.18 -1.95
C LEU A 39 -1.34 7.93 -2.38
N ARG A 40 -1.08 7.04 -1.43
CA ARG A 40 -0.28 5.82 -1.66
C ARG A 40 -0.91 4.90 -2.71
N ILE A 41 -0.04 4.37 -3.58
CA ILE A 41 -0.41 3.42 -4.65
C ILE A 41 -0.09 1.95 -4.30
N ALA A 42 0.69 1.75 -3.22
CA ALA A 42 1.14 0.45 -2.72
C ALA A 42 1.48 0.50 -1.22
N LEU A 43 1.45 -0.66 -0.55
CA LEU A 43 1.87 -0.84 0.85
C LEU A 43 3.32 -1.34 0.97
N GLU A 44 3.81 -2.01 -0.07
CA GLU A 44 5.05 -2.80 -0.07
C GLU A 44 6.28 -2.01 0.39
N LEU A 45 6.47 -0.77 -0.09
CA LEU A 45 7.66 0.01 0.25
C LEU A 45 7.76 0.32 1.75
N HIS A 46 6.63 0.58 2.42
CA HIS A 46 6.63 0.87 3.86
C HIS A 46 6.84 -0.40 4.67
N LEU A 47 6.17 -1.49 4.29
CA LEU A 47 6.36 -2.79 4.93
C LEU A 47 7.81 -3.27 4.80
N LYS A 48 8.45 -3.12 3.62
CA LYS A 48 9.87 -3.44 3.43
C LYS A 48 10.78 -2.61 4.33
N ARG A 49 10.49 -1.32 4.51
CA ARG A 49 11.25 -0.44 5.42
C ARG A 49 11.13 -0.88 6.88
N LEU A 50 9.95 -1.33 7.31
CA LEU A 50 9.76 -1.87 8.66
C LEU A 50 10.55 -3.17 8.88
N ILE A 51 10.58 -4.05 7.86
CA ILE A 51 11.40 -5.27 7.89
C ILE A 51 12.88 -4.93 7.99
N VAL A 52 13.38 -4.01 7.15
CA VAL A 52 14.77 -3.54 7.22
C VAL A 52 15.08 -2.85 8.56
N GLY A 53 14.08 -2.21 9.17
CA GLY A 53 14.16 -1.60 10.50
C GLY A 53 14.15 -2.60 11.68
N GLY A 54 14.07 -3.91 11.41
CA GLY A 54 14.14 -4.96 12.43
C GLY A 54 12.80 -5.61 12.80
N MET A 55 11.70 -5.27 12.12
CA MET A 55 10.41 -5.96 12.34
C MET A 55 10.31 -7.22 11.47
N GLU A 56 10.42 -8.40 12.07
CA GLU A 56 10.54 -9.65 11.31
C GLU A 56 9.27 -10.06 10.53
N ARG A 57 8.07 -9.76 11.06
CA ARG A 57 6.79 -10.20 10.50
C ARG A 57 5.74 -9.11 10.65
N VAL A 58 5.49 -8.37 9.57
CA VAL A 58 4.50 -7.28 9.56
C VAL A 58 3.48 -7.46 8.45
N TYR A 59 2.25 -7.01 8.69
CA TYR A 59 1.22 -6.91 7.67
C TYR A 59 0.37 -5.65 7.88
N GLU A 60 -0.25 -5.17 6.82
CA GLU A 60 -1.23 -4.09 6.88
C GLU A 60 -2.42 -4.45 6.00
N ILE A 61 -3.64 -4.31 6.54
CA ILE A 61 -4.88 -4.36 5.77
C ILE A 61 -5.32 -2.92 5.48
N GLY A 62 -4.84 -2.37 4.38
CA GLY A 62 -4.99 -0.95 4.06
C GLY A 62 -5.50 -0.69 2.65
N ARG A 63 -6.14 0.47 2.45
CA ARG A 63 -6.54 0.94 1.11
C ARG A 63 -5.33 1.48 0.34
N VAL A 64 -5.36 1.31 -0.98
CA VAL A 64 -4.45 1.93 -1.95
C VAL A 64 -5.28 2.68 -2.99
N PHE A 65 -4.73 3.76 -3.55
CA PHE A 65 -5.46 4.69 -4.41
C PHE A 65 -4.71 4.86 -5.73
N ARG A 66 -5.24 4.33 -6.82
CA ARG A 66 -4.66 4.45 -8.17
C ARG A 66 -5.61 5.26 -9.04
N ASN A 67 -5.10 6.34 -9.61
CA ASN A 67 -5.84 7.24 -10.49
C ASN A 67 -5.73 6.76 -11.94
N GLU A 68 -6.34 5.61 -12.20
CA GLU A 68 -6.31 4.91 -13.48
C GLU A 68 -7.74 4.73 -14.02
N GLY A 69 -7.86 4.49 -15.33
CA GLY A 69 -9.15 4.19 -15.94
C GLY A 69 -9.75 2.92 -15.35
N MET A 70 -11.02 2.95 -14.96
CA MET A 70 -11.73 1.76 -14.49
C MET A 70 -12.14 0.90 -15.70
N ASP A 71 -11.29 -0.05 -16.09
CA ASP A 71 -11.68 -1.11 -17.02
C ASP A 71 -11.94 -2.44 -16.28
N GLN A 72 -12.57 -3.38 -16.97
CA GLN A 72 -12.93 -4.68 -16.40
C GLN A 72 -11.68 -5.45 -15.95
N SER A 73 -10.53 -5.23 -16.61
CA SER A 73 -9.24 -5.81 -16.24
C SER A 73 -8.68 -5.22 -14.93
N THR A 74 -8.81 -3.92 -14.71
CA THR A 74 -8.43 -3.21 -13.48
C THR A 74 -9.30 -3.64 -12.30
N ILE A 75 -10.60 -3.81 -12.50
CA ILE A 75 -11.51 -4.31 -11.45
C ILE A 75 -11.16 -5.77 -11.10
N LEU A 76 -10.92 -6.63 -12.09
CA LEU A 76 -10.54 -8.02 -11.85
C LEU A 76 -9.19 -8.11 -11.14
N ASN A 77 -8.21 -7.29 -11.53
CA ASN A 77 -6.94 -7.18 -10.83
C ASN A 77 -7.14 -6.71 -9.39
N LEU A 78 -7.94 -5.68 -9.12
CA LEU A 78 -8.20 -5.25 -7.74
C LEU A 78 -8.88 -6.34 -6.89
N LEU A 79 -9.77 -7.14 -7.47
CA LEU A 79 -10.39 -8.29 -6.79
C LEU A 79 -9.41 -9.45 -6.57
N LEU A 80 -8.54 -9.74 -7.54
CA LEU A 80 -7.47 -10.74 -7.41
C LEU A 80 -6.44 -10.32 -6.35
N TRP A 81 -6.08 -9.04 -6.31
CA TRP A 81 -5.22 -8.46 -5.27
C TRP A 81 -5.91 -8.49 -3.90
N ARG A 82 -7.21 -8.20 -3.82
CA ARG A 82 -8.00 -8.36 -2.59
C ARG A 82 -8.04 -9.82 -2.14
N HIS A 83 -8.15 -10.77 -3.07
CA HIS A 83 -8.10 -12.20 -2.75
C HIS A 83 -6.69 -12.63 -2.30
N MET A 84 -5.62 -12.19 -2.97
CA MET A 84 -4.23 -12.44 -2.56
C MET A 84 -3.88 -11.85 -1.19
N GLN A 85 -4.45 -10.68 -0.84
CA GLN A 85 -4.31 -10.10 0.50
C GLN A 85 -5.12 -10.86 1.56
N LEU A 86 -6.31 -11.38 1.21
CA LEU A 86 -7.15 -12.17 2.11
C LEU A 86 -6.67 -13.62 2.28
N THR A 87 -5.95 -14.19 1.31
CA THR A 87 -5.39 -15.56 1.38
C THR A 87 -3.97 -15.62 1.94
N GLY A 88 -3.39 -14.49 2.33
CA GLY A 88 -2.20 -14.47 3.19
C GLY A 88 -0.86 -14.67 2.50
N ILE A 89 -0.71 -14.30 1.22
CA ILE A 89 0.59 -14.35 0.53
C ILE A 89 0.71 -13.13 -0.40
N LEU A 90 1.18 -12.00 0.14
CA LEU A 90 2.00 -11.08 -0.63
C LEU A 90 2.86 -10.20 0.29
N MET A 91 3.85 -10.82 0.94
CA MET A 91 5.22 -10.29 1.07
C MET A 91 6.12 -11.37 1.69
N MET A 92 6.30 -12.45 0.95
CA MET A 92 7.49 -13.29 1.03
C MET A 92 7.91 -13.50 -0.43
N LEU A 93 9.13 -13.06 -0.75
CA LEU A 93 9.77 -12.90 -2.07
C LEU A 93 9.57 -11.53 -2.73
#